data_AF-A0A6J2WEB0-F1
#
_entry.id   AF-A0A6J2WEB0-F1
#
_cell.length_a   1.000
_cell.length_b   1.000
_cell.length_c   1.000
_cell.angle_alpha   90.00
_cell.angle_beta   90.00
_cell.angle_gamma   90.00
#
_symmetry.space_group_name_H-M   'P 1'
#
loop_
_entity.id
_entity.type
_entity.pdbx_description
1 polymer ?
#
loop_
_entity_poly.entity_id
_entity_poly.type
_entity_poly.pdbx_seq_one_letter_code
_entity_poly.pdbx_strand_id
1 'polypeptide(L)'
;MEKIFGQIWQEISHTTVTLLSYGNLLALTAFVVVFLVMRYYQRKKMFSNCPPGPKPWPIVGNFGAFLVPSFISRRFGRDREEINKKTANPLLPQVGLMELSKVYGNIYSLYIGTQLTVILTGYDVVRDALSNHPEVFSDRPEVPIITIMTKRKGIVFAPYGPVWRKQRKFCHTTLRSFGFGKLSLEPCILEGLAMIKAELLRQNEESGGSGVDLSPLISNAVSNVISSISLGQRFHHQDQEFRTLLDLMARGLQISVNSSAVLINIFPWLYYLPCGVFKELRQVEGDITAFLKRIIARHRETLDPENPRDFIDMYLVEMQDQQAAGTRDVSFSEDYLFYIIGDLFIAGTDTTTNTILWCLLYMCLYPDVQERVQKEIDAVVGFKRTLSLTDRGTLPYTEATIMEVQRMTAVVPLAIPHMASETTVFRGYTIPKGTVIIPNLWSVHRDPTVWENPDDFNPDRFLDDKGNLLRRECFIPFGIGRRVCMGEQLAKMELFLIFTNLIQAFSFKFPEGHPPPPMHGRFGLTLAPCPYTVSVAARGSGQNHFNK
;
A
#
# COMPACT_ATOMS: atom_id res chain seq x y z
N MET A 1 -49.31 35.29 -11.62
CA MET A 1 -48.02 34.56 -11.73
C MET A 1 -47.49 34.54 -13.16
N GLU A 2 -48.28 34.23 -14.19
CA GLU A 2 -47.81 34.19 -15.59
C GLU A 2 -47.20 35.50 -16.12
N LYS A 3 -47.75 36.67 -15.77
CA LYS A 3 -47.18 37.97 -16.16
C LYS A 3 -45.79 38.24 -15.56
N ILE A 4 -45.54 37.76 -14.34
CA ILE A 4 -44.26 37.94 -13.64
C ILE A 4 -43.20 37.00 -14.25
N PHE A 5 -43.58 35.76 -14.55
CA PHE A 5 -42.71 34.82 -15.27
C PHE A 5 -42.34 35.30 -16.68
N GLY A 6 -43.29 35.91 -17.41
CA GLY A 6 -43.03 36.50 -18.73
C GLY A 6 -42.02 37.65 -18.70
N GLN A 7 -42.12 38.55 -17.70
CA GLN A 7 -41.16 39.65 -17.52
C GLN A 7 -39.77 39.17 -17.14
N ILE A 8 -39.67 38.21 -16.21
CA ILE A 8 -38.38 37.63 -15.79
C ILE A 8 -37.71 36.90 -16.98
N TRP A 9 -38.48 36.19 -17.80
CA TRP A 9 -37.94 35.52 -18.99
C TRP A 9 -37.48 36.52 -20.07
N GLN A 10 -38.17 37.65 -20.24
CA GLN A 10 -37.73 38.73 -21.13
C GLN A 10 -36.45 39.42 -20.63
N GLU A 11 -36.32 39.69 -19.34
CA GLU A 11 -35.09 40.26 -18.77
C GLU A 11 -33.92 39.28 -18.87
N ILE A 12 -34.11 38.00 -18.58
CA ILE A 12 -33.07 36.96 -18.72
C ILE A 12 -32.65 36.79 -20.19
N SER A 13 -33.60 36.81 -21.14
CA SER A 13 -33.29 36.70 -22.58
C SER A 13 -32.56 37.95 -23.11
N HIS A 14 -32.94 39.16 -22.70
CA HIS A 14 -32.22 40.37 -23.07
C HIS A 14 -30.79 40.41 -22.49
N THR A 15 -30.62 39.94 -21.25
CA THR A 15 -29.31 39.89 -20.57
C THR A 15 -28.39 38.82 -21.19
N THR A 16 -28.94 37.67 -21.59
CA THR A 16 -28.17 36.61 -22.29
C THR A 16 -27.77 37.01 -23.71
N VAL A 17 -28.62 37.74 -24.44
CA VAL A 17 -28.30 38.26 -25.78
C VAL A 17 -27.20 39.34 -25.73
N THR A 18 -27.17 40.18 -24.68
CA THR A 18 -26.09 41.17 -24.48
C THR A 18 -24.77 40.52 -24.03
N LEU A 19 -24.82 39.48 -23.19
CA LEU A 19 -23.66 38.66 -22.82
C LEU A 19 -23.04 37.92 -24.02
N LEU A 20 -23.84 37.52 -25.01
CA LEU A 20 -23.42 36.82 -26.23
C LEU A 20 -23.18 37.75 -27.43
N SER A 21 -23.03 39.06 -27.22
CA SER A 21 -22.67 39.98 -28.31
C SER A 21 -21.34 39.57 -28.96
N TYR A 22 -21.19 39.79 -30.27
CA TYR A 22 -19.95 39.46 -31.01
C TYR A 22 -18.70 40.08 -30.36
N GLY A 23 -18.81 41.27 -29.78
CA GLY A 23 -17.73 41.93 -29.05
C GLY A 23 -17.33 41.19 -27.76
N ASN A 24 -18.31 40.72 -26.98
CA ASN A 24 -18.06 39.94 -25.77
C ASN A 24 -17.49 38.56 -26.08
N LEU A 25 -17.94 37.92 -27.17
CA LEU A 25 -17.40 36.63 -27.61
C LEU A 25 -15.95 36.76 -28.11
N LEU A 26 -15.63 37.83 -28.86
CA LEU A 26 -14.27 38.14 -29.29
C LEU A 26 -13.35 38.46 -28.11
N ALA A 27 -13.82 39.28 -27.15
CA ALA A 27 -13.06 39.59 -25.94
C ALA A 27 -12.80 38.35 -25.08
N LEU A 28 -13.80 37.47 -24.92
CA LEU A 28 -13.64 36.20 -24.22
C LEU A 28 -12.65 35.27 -24.93
N THR A 29 -12.73 35.17 -26.26
CA THR A 29 -11.83 34.34 -27.06
C THR A 29 -10.40 34.88 -26.98
N ALA A 30 -10.20 36.20 -27.11
CA ALA A 30 -8.91 36.85 -26.97
C ALA A 30 -8.34 36.65 -25.56
N PHE A 31 -9.17 36.81 -24.53
CA PHE A 31 -8.78 36.54 -23.14
C PHE A 31 -8.37 35.07 -22.94
N VAL A 32 -9.14 34.11 -23.45
CA VAL A 32 -8.79 32.68 -23.38
C VAL A 32 -7.49 32.39 -24.12
N VAL A 33 -7.28 32.95 -25.32
CA VAL A 33 -6.03 32.76 -26.07
C VAL A 33 -4.84 33.37 -25.32
N VAL A 34 -4.93 34.61 -24.85
CA VAL A 34 -3.88 35.25 -24.06
C VAL A 34 -3.61 34.48 -22.77
N PHE A 35 -4.66 34.04 -22.07
CA PHE A 35 -4.55 33.21 -20.87
C PHE A 35 -3.84 31.88 -21.17
N LEU A 36 -4.20 31.19 -22.26
CA LEU A 36 -3.56 29.95 -22.67
C LEU A 36 -2.10 30.17 -23.09
N VAL A 37 -1.78 31.26 -23.77
CA VAL A 37 -0.41 31.64 -24.16
C VAL A 37 0.42 32.00 -22.93
N MET A 38 -0.07 32.86 -22.03
CA MET A 38 0.59 33.18 -20.76
C MET A 38 0.80 31.91 -19.93
N ARG A 39 -0.22 31.06 -19.82
CA ARG A 39 -0.11 29.78 -19.12
C ARG A 39 0.92 28.88 -19.77
N TYR A 40 1.00 28.82 -21.10
CA TYR A 40 2.01 28.07 -21.84
C TYR A 40 3.43 28.58 -21.55
N TYR A 41 3.67 29.89 -21.60
CA TYR A 41 4.97 30.49 -21.27
C TYR A 41 5.35 30.32 -19.79
N GLN A 42 4.40 30.50 -18.86
CA GLN A 42 4.61 30.23 -17.44
C GLN A 42 4.95 28.76 -17.20
N ARG A 43 4.25 27.83 -17.86
CA ARG A 43 4.56 26.39 -17.83
C ARG A 43 5.97 26.14 -18.36
N LYS A 44 6.29 26.66 -19.56
CA LYS A 44 7.61 26.47 -20.19
C LYS A 44 8.75 26.98 -19.30
N LYS A 45 8.55 28.12 -18.63
CA LYS A 45 9.54 28.68 -17.68
C LYS A 45 9.65 27.86 -16.40
N MET A 46 8.52 27.47 -15.80
CA MET A 46 8.48 26.72 -14.54
C MET A 46 9.00 25.28 -14.69
N PHE A 47 8.81 24.68 -15.86
CA PHE A 47 9.27 23.31 -16.17
C PHE A 47 10.53 23.30 -17.05
N SER A 48 11.28 24.40 -17.08
CA SER A 48 12.57 24.45 -17.75
C SER A 48 13.54 23.50 -17.05
N ASN A 49 14.11 22.55 -17.79
CA ASN A 49 15.02 21.52 -17.28
C ASN A 49 14.38 20.53 -16.27
N CYS A 50 13.08 20.23 -16.42
CA CYS A 50 12.47 19.11 -15.69
C CYS A 50 12.95 17.75 -16.23
N PRO A 51 12.82 16.67 -15.42
CA PRO A 51 13.17 15.33 -15.86
C PRO A 51 12.47 14.95 -17.18
N PRO A 52 13.16 14.27 -18.11
CA PRO A 52 12.58 13.86 -19.39
C PRO A 52 11.43 12.88 -19.16
N GLY A 53 10.58 12.67 -20.17
CA GLY A 53 9.45 11.74 -20.03
C GLY A 53 8.60 11.66 -21.30
N PRO A 54 7.66 10.70 -21.36
CA PRO A 54 6.75 10.59 -22.49
C PRO A 54 5.89 11.86 -22.61
N LYS A 55 5.67 12.31 -23.85
CA LYS A 55 4.89 13.52 -24.12
C LYS A 55 3.45 13.38 -23.60
N PRO A 56 2.97 14.29 -22.74
CA PRO A 56 1.62 14.21 -22.18
C PRO A 56 0.57 14.69 -23.19
N TRP A 57 -0.63 14.12 -23.12
CA TRP A 57 -1.81 14.65 -23.81
C TRP A 57 -2.31 15.93 -23.12
N PRO A 58 -2.97 16.84 -23.85
CA PRO A 58 -3.66 17.98 -23.23
C PRO A 58 -4.65 17.50 -22.17
N ILE A 59 -4.70 18.19 -21.03
CA ILE A 59 -5.64 17.99 -19.90
C ILE A 59 -5.43 16.69 -19.11
N VAL A 60 -5.32 15.53 -19.78
CA VAL A 60 -5.34 14.19 -19.14
C VAL A 60 -3.93 13.61 -18.91
N GLY A 61 -2.89 14.30 -19.38
CA GLY A 61 -1.51 13.89 -19.15
C GLY A 61 -1.15 12.60 -19.90
N ASN A 62 -0.37 11.73 -19.29
CA ASN A 62 0.05 10.45 -19.87
C ASN A 62 -1.04 9.36 -19.81
N PHE A 63 -2.21 9.66 -19.21
CA PHE A 63 -3.35 8.75 -19.14
C PHE A 63 -4.30 8.86 -20.34
N GLY A 64 -3.98 9.69 -21.34
CA GLY A 64 -4.84 9.91 -22.51
C GLY A 64 -5.21 8.63 -23.25
N ALA A 65 -4.29 7.67 -23.37
CA ALA A 65 -4.56 6.39 -24.01
C ALA A 65 -5.63 5.55 -23.27
N PHE A 66 -5.77 5.71 -21.95
CA PHE A 66 -6.77 5.01 -21.14
C PHE A 66 -8.20 5.50 -21.44
N LEU A 67 -8.32 6.76 -21.88
CA LEU A 67 -9.60 7.41 -22.19
C LEU A 67 -10.00 7.30 -23.66
N VAL A 68 -9.12 6.82 -24.54
CA VAL A 68 -9.46 6.57 -25.94
C VAL A 68 -10.33 5.31 -26.02
N PRO A 69 -11.60 5.42 -26.44
CA PRO A 69 -12.47 4.26 -26.60
C PRO A 69 -11.86 3.23 -27.55
N SER A 70 -12.07 1.95 -27.25
CA SER A 70 -11.49 0.82 -28.00
C SER A 70 -11.79 0.87 -29.51
N PHE A 71 -12.95 1.40 -29.90
CA PHE A 71 -13.34 1.57 -31.31
C PHE A 71 -12.53 2.65 -32.06
N ILE A 72 -12.06 3.70 -31.37
CA ILE A 72 -11.19 4.74 -31.95
C ILE A 72 -9.76 4.22 -32.08
N SER A 73 -9.29 3.48 -31.07
CA SER A 73 -7.95 2.86 -31.08
C SER A 73 -7.79 1.85 -32.22
N ARG A 74 -8.84 1.09 -32.56
CA ARG A 74 -8.85 0.15 -33.70
C ARG A 74 -8.81 0.86 -35.06
N ARG A 75 -9.37 2.07 -35.16
CA ARG A 75 -9.49 2.82 -36.43
C ARG A 75 -8.21 3.55 -36.84
N PHE A 76 -7.34 3.88 -35.90
CA PHE A 76 -6.10 4.62 -36.15
C PHE A 76 -4.84 3.76 -36.24
N GLY A 77 -4.97 2.43 -36.37
CA GLY A 77 -3.85 1.54 -36.70
C GLY A 77 -2.66 1.59 -35.72
N ARG A 78 -2.86 2.08 -34.49
CA ARG A 78 -1.88 1.85 -33.43
C ARG A 78 -2.11 0.45 -32.92
N ASP A 79 -1.15 -0.41 -33.18
CA ASP A 79 -0.95 -1.77 -32.70
C ASP A 79 -1.01 -1.88 -31.17
N ARG A 80 -2.17 -1.56 -30.58
CA ARG A 80 -2.51 -1.95 -29.23
C ARG A 80 -2.50 -3.47 -29.14
N GLU A 81 -2.82 -4.15 -30.24
CA GLU A 81 -2.79 -5.60 -30.35
C GLU A 81 -1.37 -6.17 -30.53
N GLU A 82 -0.46 -5.54 -31.27
CA GLU A 82 0.91 -6.08 -31.42
C GLU A 82 1.81 -5.79 -30.20
N ILE A 83 1.61 -4.65 -29.52
CA ILE A 83 2.24 -4.39 -28.20
C ILE A 83 1.66 -5.34 -27.14
N ASN A 84 0.34 -5.56 -27.09
CA ASN A 84 -0.26 -6.51 -26.16
C ASN A 84 -0.04 -8.00 -26.55
N LYS A 85 0.28 -8.32 -27.81
CA LYS A 85 0.62 -9.70 -28.24
C LYS A 85 2.07 -10.05 -27.96
N LYS A 86 3.00 -9.08 -27.95
CA LYS A 86 4.42 -9.32 -27.60
C LYS A 86 4.68 -9.39 -26.09
N THR A 87 3.81 -8.83 -25.25
CA THR A 87 3.84 -9.00 -23.79
C THR A 87 2.58 -9.72 -23.35
N ALA A 88 2.69 -11.00 -22.99
CA ALA A 88 1.58 -11.89 -22.63
C ALA A 88 0.74 -11.46 -21.40
N ASN A 89 0.91 -10.25 -20.88
CA ASN A 89 0.09 -9.60 -19.86
C ASN A 89 0.10 -8.08 -20.11
N PRO A 90 -1.00 -7.33 -19.88
CA PRO A 90 -0.91 -5.88 -19.79
C PRO A 90 0.12 -5.56 -18.70
N LEU A 91 1.24 -4.93 -19.09
CA LEU A 91 2.35 -4.64 -18.17
C LEU A 91 1.82 -3.94 -16.93
N LEU A 92 2.01 -4.57 -15.76
CA LEU A 92 1.60 -3.98 -14.49
C LEU A 92 2.30 -2.62 -14.29
N PRO A 93 1.66 -1.65 -13.61
CA PRO A 93 2.19 -0.30 -13.51
C PRO A 93 3.65 -0.22 -13.05
N GLN A 94 4.06 -0.98 -12.04
CA GLN A 94 5.44 -1.01 -11.56
C GLN A 94 6.46 -1.53 -12.59
N VAL A 95 6.05 -2.50 -13.41
CA VAL A 95 6.88 -3.05 -14.49
C VAL A 95 6.95 -2.05 -15.64
N GLY A 96 5.82 -1.48 -16.05
CA GLY A 96 5.78 -0.45 -17.09
C GLY A 96 6.60 0.79 -16.74
N LEU A 97 6.59 1.21 -15.47
CA LEU A 97 7.46 2.29 -14.98
C LEU A 97 8.95 1.91 -15.02
N MET A 98 9.29 0.66 -14.68
CA MET A 98 10.66 0.16 -14.82
C MET A 98 11.11 0.11 -16.29
N GLU A 99 10.25 -0.28 -17.23
CA GLU A 99 10.60 -0.25 -18.67
C GLU A 99 10.79 1.18 -19.20
N LEU A 100 10.01 2.15 -18.70
CA LEU A 100 10.19 3.55 -19.06
C LEU A 100 11.53 4.12 -18.58
N SER A 101 12.08 3.66 -17.46
CA SER A 101 13.39 4.14 -16.99
C SER A 101 14.53 3.72 -17.92
N LYS A 102 14.39 2.60 -18.67
CA LYS A 102 15.37 2.21 -19.70
C LYS A 102 15.45 3.22 -20.86
N VAL A 103 14.37 3.98 -21.09
CA VAL A 103 14.29 4.98 -22.17
C VAL A 103 14.65 6.38 -21.67
N TYR A 104 14.16 6.77 -20.49
CA TYR A 104 14.26 8.14 -19.99
C TYR A 104 15.31 8.30 -18.87
N GLY A 105 15.95 7.23 -18.45
CA GLY A 105 16.91 7.20 -17.35
C GLY A 105 16.27 7.06 -15.97
N ASN A 106 17.11 7.13 -14.93
CA ASN A 106 16.70 6.83 -13.55
C ASN A 106 15.83 7.90 -12.86
N ILE A 107 15.68 9.06 -13.49
CA ILE A 107 14.81 10.14 -13.05
C ILE A 107 14.06 10.62 -14.29
N TYR A 108 12.75 10.38 -14.31
CA TYR A 108 11.91 10.78 -15.43
C TYR A 108 10.55 11.24 -14.93
N SER A 109 9.81 11.95 -15.79
CA SER A 109 8.54 12.56 -15.46
C SER A 109 7.36 11.93 -16.21
N LEU A 110 6.22 11.97 -15.56
CA LEU A 110 4.89 11.70 -16.07
C LEU A 110 3.95 12.81 -15.63
N TYR A 111 2.82 12.93 -16.31
CA TYR A 111 1.73 13.82 -15.96
C TYR A 111 0.46 13.03 -15.70
N ILE A 112 -0.13 13.22 -14.52
CA ILE A 112 -1.47 12.73 -14.19
C ILE A 112 -2.40 13.92 -14.28
N GLY A 113 -3.11 14.04 -15.39
CA GLY A 113 -3.82 15.29 -15.71
C GLY A 113 -2.85 16.45 -15.88
N THR A 114 -2.97 17.47 -15.02
CA THR A 114 -2.05 18.63 -14.97
C THR A 114 -0.90 18.46 -13.99
N GLN A 115 -0.98 17.46 -13.09
CA GLN A 115 -0.03 17.22 -12.02
C GLN A 115 1.26 16.61 -12.57
N LEU A 116 2.41 17.25 -12.30
CA LEU A 116 3.72 16.67 -12.58
C LEU A 116 4.02 15.59 -11.54
N THR A 117 4.46 14.43 -12.03
CA THR A 117 4.88 13.29 -11.23
C THR A 117 6.26 12.85 -11.70
N VAL A 118 7.23 12.78 -10.79
CA VAL A 118 8.58 12.30 -11.09
C VAL A 118 8.77 10.92 -10.48
N ILE A 119 9.27 10.00 -11.28
CA ILE A 119 9.56 8.63 -10.90
C ILE A 119 11.05 8.52 -10.62
N LEU A 120 11.40 7.94 -9.47
CA LEU A 120 12.77 7.68 -9.07
C LEU A 120 13.02 6.18 -9.15
N THR A 121 14.00 5.75 -9.95
CA THR A 121 14.35 4.33 -10.10
C THR A 121 15.80 4.05 -9.73
N GLY A 122 16.07 2.84 -9.23
CA GLY A 122 17.38 2.42 -8.76
C GLY A 122 17.73 2.92 -7.36
N TYR A 123 18.59 2.17 -6.67
CA TYR A 123 18.86 2.40 -5.23
C TYR A 123 19.45 3.77 -4.96
N ASP A 124 20.47 4.18 -5.73
CA ASP A 124 21.22 5.41 -5.47
C ASP A 124 20.34 6.66 -5.55
N VAL A 125 19.44 6.73 -6.53
CA VAL A 125 18.54 7.88 -6.73
C VAL A 125 17.50 7.94 -5.62
N VAL A 126 16.90 6.79 -5.26
CA VAL A 126 15.90 6.70 -4.18
C VAL A 126 16.53 7.04 -2.83
N ARG A 127 17.73 6.52 -2.54
CA ARG A 127 18.49 6.84 -1.31
C ARG A 127 18.80 8.32 -1.23
N ASP A 128 19.29 8.91 -2.31
CA ASP A 128 19.69 10.31 -2.33
C ASP A 128 18.50 11.26 -2.10
N ALA A 129 17.34 10.97 -2.71
CA ALA A 129 16.14 11.75 -2.46
C ALA A 129 15.61 11.58 -1.02
N LEU A 130 15.42 10.34 -0.56
CA LEU A 130 14.69 10.08 0.68
C LEU A 130 15.54 10.20 1.95
N SER A 131 16.85 9.95 1.86
CA SER A 131 17.76 10.00 3.01
C SER A 131 18.63 11.25 3.04
N ASN A 132 19.16 11.70 1.89
CA ASN A 132 20.06 12.86 1.87
C ASN A 132 19.32 14.19 1.73
N HIS A 133 18.12 14.20 1.14
CA HIS A 133 17.28 15.40 0.97
C HIS A 133 15.89 15.27 1.65
N PRO A 134 15.83 14.80 2.91
CA PRO A 134 14.57 14.41 3.52
C PRO A 134 13.66 15.62 3.84
N GLU A 135 14.18 16.83 3.99
CA GLU A 135 13.39 18.07 4.13
C GLU A 135 12.60 18.42 2.88
N VAL A 136 13.13 18.12 1.70
CA VAL A 136 12.46 18.39 0.43
C VAL A 136 11.46 17.29 0.09
N PHE A 137 11.86 16.02 0.23
CA PHE A 137 11.11 14.89 -0.32
C PHE A 137 10.24 14.11 0.68
N SER A 138 10.09 14.55 1.93
CA SER A 138 9.26 13.82 2.92
C SER A 138 7.78 14.22 2.95
N ASP A 139 7.35 15.21 2.16
CA ASP A 139 5.97 15.68 2.17
C ASP A 139 5.03 14.72 1.41
N ARG A 140 3.72 14.92 1.54
CA ARG A 140 2.68 14.09 0.90
C ARG A 140 1.86 14.90 -0.09
N PRO A 141 1.48 14.28 -1.23
CA PRO A 141 0.85 15.01 -2.31
C PRO A 141 -0.57 15.45 -1.98
N GLU A 142 -0.92 16.66 -2.41
CA GLU A 142 -2.26 17.21 -2.31
C GLU A 142 -3.07 16.88 -3.59
N VAL A 143 -3.37 15.60 -3.77
CA VAL A 143 -4.20 15.13 -4.90
C VAL A 143 -5.62 14.81 -4.43
N PRO A 144 -6.64 15.01 -5.31
CA PRO A 144 -8.05 14.89 -4.94
C PRO A 144 -8.41 13.61 -4.21
N ILE A 145 -7.99 12.43 -4.70
CA ILE A 145 -8.36 11.15 -4.07
C ILE A 145 -7.85 11.05 -2.62
N ILE A 146 -6.62 11.51 -2.37
CA ILE A 146 -6.01 11.47 -1.03
C ILE A 146 -6.73 12.45 -0.12
N THR A 147 -6.99 13.68 -0.60
CA THR A 147 -7.69 14.70 0.19
C THR A 147 -9.12 14.28 0.52
N ILE A 148 -9.84 13.65 -0.41
CA ILE A 148 -11.20 13.15 -0.19
C ILE A 148 -11.19 12.06 0.89
N MET A 149 -10.36 11.03 0.71
CA MET A 149 -10.35 9.81 1.55
C MET A 149 -9.75 10.01 2.93
N THR A 150 -8.73 10.86 3.07
CA THR A 150 -7.94 10.97 4.32
C THR A 150 -8.07 12.31 5.01
N LYS A 151 -8.69 13.31 4.36
CA LYS A 151 -8.68 14.72 4.78
C LYS A 151 -7.28 15.25 5.12
N ARG A 152 -6.23 14.60 4.60
CA ARG A 152 -4.81 14.88 4.90
C ARG A 152 -4.48 14.78 6.40
N LYS A 153 -5.19 13.92 7.13
CA LYS A 153 -4.96 13.56 8.53
C LYS A 153 -4.40 12.13 8.62
N GLY A 154 -4.11 11.67 9.84
CA GLY A 154 -3.45 10.38 10.07
C GLY A 154 -1.92 10.47 10.04
N ILE A 155 -1.26 9.37 9.70
CA ILE A 155 0.20 9.23 9.65
C ILE A 155 0.71 8.99 8.22
N VAL A 156 -0.02 8.23 7.41
CA VAL A 156 0.44 7.75 6.10
C VAL A 156 0.44 8.89 5.10
N PHE A 157 -0.69 9.57 4.92
CA PHE A 157 -0.89 10.64 3.93
C PHE A 157 -0.90 12.06 4.49
N ALA A 158 -0.75 12.21 5.82
CA ALA A 158 -0.65 13.53 6.43
C ALA A 158 0.60 14.30 5.96
N PRO A 159 0.51 15.63 5.74
CA PRO A 159 1.62 16.47 5.31
C PRO A 159 2.79 16.43 6.28
N TYR A 160 4.00 16.58 5.77
CA TYR A 160 5.18 16.63 6.62
C TYR A 160 5.23 17.95 7.38
N GLY A 161 5.34 17.88 8.70
CA GLY A 161 5.40 19.07 9.55
C GLY A 161 5.37 18.76 11.04
N PRO A 162 5.32 19.79 11.91
CA PRO A 162 5.31 19.62 13.36
C PRO A 162 4.18 18.71 13.87
N VAL A 163 2.96 18.88 13.33
CA VAL A 163 1.79 18.06 13.70
C VAL A 163 2.05 16.59 13.40
N TRP A 164 2.48 16.27 12.18
CA TRP A 164 2.79 14.88 11.79
C TRP A 164 3.92 14.29 12.64
N ARG A 165 4.97 15.06 12.96
CA ARG A 165 6.07 14.59 13.82
C ARG A 165 5.58 14.28 15.23
N LYS A 166 4.72 15.14 15.81
CA LYS A 166 4.12 14.94 17.13
C LYS A 166 3.24 13.69 17.13
N GLN A 167 2.36 13.57 16.13
CA GLN A 167 1.46 12.43 15.96
C GLN A 167 2.20 11.11 15.77
N ARG A 168 3.19 11.07 14.87
CA ARG A 168 4.02 9.89 14.65
C ARG A 168 4.79 9.48 15.90
N LYS A 169 5.38 10.46 16.63
CA LYS A 169 6.11 10.19 17.86
C LYS A 169 5.17 9.60 18.92
N PHE A 170 3.99 10.17 19.09
CA PHE A 170 2.96 9.65 20.00
C PHE A 170 2.58 8.22 19.61
N CYS A 171 2.15 7.99 18.36
CA CYS A 171 1.81 6.67 17.82
C CYS A 171 2.88 5.63 18.13
N HIS A 172 4.13 5.91 17.76
CA HIS A 172 5.22 4.97 17.95
C HIS A 172 5.53 4.71 19.44
N THR A 173 5.43 5.72 20.29
CA THR A 173 5.70 5.58 21.74
C THR A 173 4.61 4.76 22.41
N THR A 174 3.35 5.07 22.14
CA THR A 174 2.17 4.38 22.69
C THR A 174 2.09 2.94 22.19
N LEU A 175 2.28 2.68 20.90
CA LEU A 175 2.30 1.30 20.41
C LEU A 175 3.39 0.47 21.11
N ARG A 176 4.58 1.06 21.33
CA ARG A 176 5.67 0.38 22.05
C ARG A 176 5.37 0.08 23.51
N SER A 177 4.48 0.80 24.20
CA SER A 177 4.06 0.44 25.57
C SER A 177 3.20 -0.83 25.55
N PHE A 178 2.42 -1.06 24.51
CA PHE A 178 1.62 -2.28 24.30
C PHE A 178 2.39 -3.46 23.66
N GLY A 179 3.72 -3.41 23.65
CA GLY A 179 4.54 -4.51 23.14
C GLY A 179 4.83 -4.49 21.64
N PHE A 180 4.51 -3.41 20.93
CA PHE A 180 4.79 -3.28 19.50
C PHE A 180 6.28 -3.46 19.18
N GLY A 181 6.59 -4.58 18.50
CA GLY A 181 7.97 -5.01 18.21
C GLY A 181 8.77 -5.48 19.42
N LYS A 182 8.12 -5.96 20.49
CA LYS A 182 8.73 -6.53 21.70
C LYS A 182 8.19 -7.94 21.96
N LEU A 183 8.94 -8.73 22.73
CA LEU A 183 8.58 -10.11 23.12
C LEU A 183 7.22 -10.22 23.84
N SER A 184 6.75 -9.16 24.51
CA SER A 184 5.46 -9.18 25.21
C SER A 184 4.25 -9.36 24.30
N LEU A 185 4.39 -9.11 22.99
CA LEU A 185 3.32 -9.30 22.01
C LEU A 185 3.35 -10.69 21.36
N GLU A 186 4.43 -11.46 21.55
CA GLU A 186 4.57 -12.81 21.00
C GLU A 186 3.38 -13.73 21.35
N PRO A 187 2.86 -13.77 22.59
CA PRO A 187 1.70 -14.61 22.92
C PRO A 187 0.46 -14.31 22.07
N CYS A 188 0.22 -13.03 21.75
CA CYS A 188 -0.92 -12.62 20.92
C CYS A 188 -0.82 -13.20 19.50
N ILE A 189 0.39 -13.13 18.91
CA ILE A 189 0.68 -13.70 17.59
C ILE A 189 0.55 -15.22 17.63
N LEU A 190 1.09 -15.88 18.66
CA LEU A 190 1.03 -17.34 18.80
C LEU A 190 -0.40 -17.87 18.99
N GLU A 191 -1.29 -17.10 19.62
CA GLU A 191 -2.71 -17.45 19.71
C GLU A 191 -3.40 -17.40 18.33
N GLY A 192 -3.11 -16.39 17.51
CA GLY A 192 -3.61 -16.32 16.13
C GLY A 192 -3.07 -17.47 15.27
N LEU A 193 -1.80 -17.82 15.45
CA LEU A 193 -1.17 -18.97 14.81
C LEU A 193 -1.82 -20.30 15.21
N ALA A 194 -2.16 -20.50 16.49
CA ALA A 194 -2.84 -21.71 16.94
C ALA A 194 -4.19 -21.88 16.23
N MET A 195 -4.94 -20.79 16.06
CA MET A 195 -6.17 -20.76 15.26
C MET A 195 -5.89 -21.14 13.81
N ILE A 196 -4.88 -20.55 13.15
CA ILE A 196 -4.53 -20.90 11.76
C ILE A 196 -4.23 -22.40 11.64
N LYS A 197 -3.40 -22.96 12.53
CA LYS A 197 -3.01 -24.37 12.47
C LYS A 197 -4.21 -25.31 12.59
N ALA A 198 -5.11 -25.05 13.55
CA ALA A 198 -6.29 -25.87 13.77
C ALA A 198 -7.26 -25.80 12.59
N GLU A 199 -7.55 -24.60 12.11
CA GLU A 199 -8.52 -24.38 11.05
C GLU A 199 -8.00 -24.83 9.68
N LEU A 200 -6.70 -24.68 9.43
CA LEU A 200 -6.06 -25.16 8.21
C LEU A 200 -6.12 -26.69 8.10
N LEU A 201 -5.90 -27.42 9.20
CA LEU A 201 -6.07 -28.88 9.21
C LEU A 201 -7.52 -29.28 8.92
N ARG A 202 -8.48 -28.66 9.61
CA ARG A 202 -9.91 -28.90 9.42
C ARG A 202 -10.33 -28.66 7.97
N GLN A 203 -9.99 -27.50 7.40
CA GLN A 203 -10.33 -27.16 6.02
C GLN A 203 -9.60 -28.05 5.00
N ASN A 204 -8.36 -28.48 5.28
CA ASN A 204 -7.62 -29.36 4.39
C ASN A 204 -8.30 -30.73 4.29
N GLU A 205 -8.78 -31.28 5.42
CA GLU A 205 -9.57 -32.53 5.45
C GLU A 205 -10.91 -32.38 4.70
N GLU A 206 -11.64 -31.29 4.95
CA GLU A 206 -12.94 -31.02 4.30
C GLU A 206 -12.83 -30.72 2.81
N SER A 207 -11.71 -30.15 2.37
CA SER A 207 -11.50 -29.76 0.96
C SER A 207 -11.46 -30.96 0.00
N GLY A 208 -11.26 -32.19 0.51
CA GLY A 208 -11.21 -33.40 -0.31
C GLY A 208 -10.17 -33.36 -1.43
N GLY A 209 -9.08 -32.59 -1.25
CA GLY A 209 -8.03 -32.42 -2.25
C GLY A 209 -8.19 -31.20 -3.18
N SER A 210 -9.23 -30.37 -3.03
CA SER A 210 -9.35 -29.08 -3.75
C SER A 210 -8.42 -27.98 -3.19
N GLY A 211 -7.87 -28.21 -2.00
CA GLY A 211 -7.00 -27.28 -1.31
C GLY A 211 -7.74 -26.20 -0.53
N VAL A 212 -6.97 -25.40 0.20
CA VAL A 212 -7.45 -24.38 1.14
C VAL A 212 -6.95 -23.01 0.69
N ASP A 213 -7.84 -22.01 0.66
CA ASP A 213 -7.46 -20.60 0.53
C ASP A 213 -7.01 -20.08 1.90
N LEU A 214 -5.73 -19.71 2.00
CA LEU A 214 -5.13 -19.24 3.24
C LEU A 214 -5.48 -17.78 3.56
N SER A 215 -5.96 -17.01 2.57
CA SER A 215 -6.13 -15.57 2.67
C SER A 215 -7.02 -15.17 3.86
N PRO A 216 -8.20 -15.79 4.10
CA PRO A 216 -9.05 -15.43 5.22
C PRO A 216 -8.47 -15.78 6.59
N LEU A 217 -7.70 -16.87 6.70
CA LEU A 217 -7.10 -17.31 7.96
C LEU A 217 -5.94 -16.41 8.37
N ILE A 218 -5.04 -16.13 7.41
CA ILE A 218 -3.88 -15.27 7.65
C ILE A 218 -4.33 -13.83 7.90
N SER A 219 -5.25 -13.31 7.08
CA SER A 219 -5.74 -11.94 7.24
C SER A 219 -6.40 -11.75 8.60
N ASN A 220 -7.22 -12.70 9.06
CA ASN A 220 -7.83 -12.63 10.39
C ASN A 220 -6.78 -12.63 11.52
N ALA A 221 -5.82 -13.55 11.48
CA ALA A 221 -4.81 -13.66 12.53
C ALA A 221 -3.95 -12.41 12.63
N VAL A 222 -3.45 -11.90 11.50
CA VAL A 222 -2.65 -10.67 11.42
C VAL A 222 -3.46 -9.45 11.86
N SER A 223 -4.70 -9.31 11.36
CA SER A 223 -5.56 -8.18 11.74
C SER A 223 -5.84 -8.15 13.24
N ASN A 224 -5.95 -9.32 13.87
CA ASN A 224 -6.18 -9.43 15.30
C ASN A 224 -4.99 -8.96 16.16
N VAL A 225 -3.75 -9.08 15.67
CA VAL A 225 -2.56 -8.58 16.37
C VAL A 225 -2.58 -7.05 16.46
N ILE A 226 -2.82 -6.37 15.32
CA ILE A 226 -2.92 -4.91 15.34
C ILE A 226 -4.20 -4.46 16.05
N SER A 227 -5.32 -5.14 15.84
CA SER A 227 -6.60 -4.84 16.50
C SER A 227 -6.53 -4.93 18.02
N SER A 228 -5.82 -5.91 18.59
CA SER A 228 -5.70 -6.01 20.05
C SER A 228 -4.97 -4.81 20.65
N ILE A 229 -4.02 -4.22 19.91
CA ILE A 229 -3.22 -3.08 20.38
C ILE A 229 -3.91 -1.75 20.07
N SER A 230 -4.54 -1.64 18.90
CA SER A 230 -5.10 -0.37 18.44
C SER A 230 -6.58 -0.19 18.76
N LEU A 231 -7.34 -1.28 18.90
CA LEU A 231 -8.81 -1.27 19.09
C LEU A 231 -9.25 -1.96 20.38
N GLY A 232 -8.32 -2.50 21.18
CA GLY A 232 -8.60 -3.17 22.45
C GLY A 232 -9.38 -4.47 22.34
N GLN A 233 -9.51 -5.04 21.13
CA GLN A 233 -10.34 -6.23 20.91
C GLN A 233 -9.80 -7.15 19.81
N ARG A 234 -10.22 -8.41 19.86
CA ARG A 234 -9.99 -9.42 18.83
C ARG A 234 -11.32 -9.89 18.29
N PHE A 235 -11.33 -10.26 17.02
CA PHE A 235 -12.50 -10.74 16.29
C PHE A 235 -12.37 -12.23 16.03
N HIS A 236 -13.46 -12.95 16.25
CA HIS A 236 -13.50 -14.37 15.97
C HIS A 236 -13.26 -14.61 14.48
N HIS A 237 -12.56 -15.69 14.13
CA HIS A 237 -12.21 -15.97 12.73
C HIS A 237 -13.43 -16.22 11.84
N GLN A 238 -14.61 -16.52 12.41
CA GLN A 238 -15.90 -16.69 11.72
C GLN A 238 -16.79 -15.44 11.76
N ASP A 239 -16.30 -14.33 12.32
CA ASP A 239 -17.04 -13.07 12.35
C ASP A 239 -17.21 -12.54 10.91
N GLN A 240 -18.45 -12.56 10.43
CA GLN A 240 -18.78 -12.19 9.06
C GLN A 240 -18.65 -10.68 8.82
N GLU A 241 -18.93 -9.84 9.81
CA GLU A 241 -18.76 -8.39 9.69
C GLU A 241 -17.27 -8.06 9.55
N PHE A 242 -16.44 -8.69 10.39
CA PHE A 242 -15.00 -8.49 10.34
C PHE A 242 -14.38 -9.01 9.04
N ARG A 243 -14.76 -10.21 8.58
CA ARG A 243 -14.30 -10.73 7.27
C ARG A 243 -14.65 -9.78 6.13
N THR A 244 -15.90 -9.30 6.10
CA THR A 244 -16.36 -8.35 5.08
C THR A 244 -15.53 -7.06 5.13
N LEU A 245 -15.21 -6.56 6.32
CA LEU A 245 -14.32 -5.40 6.47
C LEU A 245 -12.93 -5.65 5.90
N LEU A 246 -12.31 -6.81 6.18
CA LEU A 246 -11.00 -7.17 5.63
C LEU A 246 -11.02 -7.20 4.09
N ASP A 247 -12.05 -7.78 3.50
CA ASP A 247 -12.23 -7.84 2.05
C ASP A 247 -12.42 -6.44 1.44
N LEU A 248 -13.23 -5.59 2.08
CA LEU A 248 -13.43 -4.19 1.67
C LEU A 248 -12.13 -3.39 1.71
N MET A 249 -11.30 -3.59 2.74
CA MET A 249 -9.99 -2.92 2.85
C MET A 249 -9.05 -3.35 1.71
N ALA A 250 -8.87 -4.65 1.50
CA ALA A 250 -8.02 -5.17 0.42
C ALA A 250 -8.54 -4.69 -0.95
N ARG A 251 -9.85 -4.69 -1.14
CA ARG A 251 -10.50 -4.19 -2.36
C ARG A 251 -10.27 -2.70 -2.57
N GLY A 252 -10.41 -1.88 -1.51
CA GLY A 252 -10.15 -0.44 -1.55
C GLY A 252 -8.73 -0.11 -1.99
N LEU A 253 -7.73 -0.83 -1.44
CA LEU A 253 -6.33 -0.69 -1.82
C LEU A 253 -6.10 -1.08 -3.29
N GLN A 254 -6.74 -2.15 -3.76
CA GLN A 254 -6.67 -2.58 -5.16
C GLN A 254 -7.22 -1.53 -6.13
N ILE A 255 -8.44 -1.04 -5.89
CA ILE A 255 -9.12 -0.14 -6.83
C ILE A 255 -8.55 1.28 -6.82
N SER A 256 -7.90 1.71 -5.73
CA SER A 256 -7.41 3.08 -5.57
C SER A 256 -6.42 3.53 -6.67
N VAL A 257 -5.60 2.60 -7.18
CA VAL A 257 -4.55 2.90 -8.18
C VAL A 257 -4.62 2.02 -9.43
N ASN A 258 -5.36 0.92 -9.40
CA ASN A 258 -5.46 -0.04 -10.52
C ASN A 258 -6.84 -0.03 -11.18
N SER A 259 -7.52 1.11 -11.19
CA SER A 259 -8.84 1.26 -11.80
C SER A 259 -9.05 2.67 -12.36
N SER A 260 -10.21 2.92 -12.96
CA SER A 260 -10.63 4.27 -13.36
C SER A 260 -10.80 5.24 -12.19
N ALA A 261 -10.70 4.79 -10.93
CA ALA A 261 -10.64 5.67 -9.75
C ALA A 261 -9.46 6.66 -9.81
N VAL A 262 -8.35 6.32 -10.49
CA VAL A 262 -7.22 7.26 -10.69
C VAL A 262 -7.65 8.55 -11.40
N LEU A 263 -8.74 8.49 -12.19
CA LEU A 263 -9.30 9.65 -12.87
C LEU A 263 -9.90 10.68 -11.91
N ILE A 264 -10.20 10.33 -10.65
CA ILE A 264 -10.61 11.29 -9.62
C ILE A 264 -9.52 12.36 -9.43
N ASN A 265 -8.25 12.00 -9.60
CA ASN A 265 -7.15 12.97 -9.51
C ASN A 265 -7.12 13.98 -10.66
N ILE A 266 -7.77 13.68 -11.77
CA ILE A 266 -7.92 14.58 -12.93
C ILE A 266 -9.26 15.32 -12.85
N PHE A 267 -10.33 14.59 -12.53
CA PHE A 267 -11.72 15.05 -12.49
C PHE A 267 -12.35 14.66 -11.13
N PRO A 268 -12.19 15.50 -10.09
CA PRO A 268 -12.62 15.15 -8.73
C PRO A 268 -14.11 14.82 -8.59
N TRP A 269 -14.96 15.42 -9.43
CA TRP A 269 -16.41 15.19 -9.41
C TRP A 269 -16.79 13.74 -9.75
N LEU A 270 -15.90 12.97 -10.42
CA LEU A 270 -16.11 11.54 -10.67
C LEU A 270 -16.31 10.76 -9.37
N TYR A 271 -15.72 11.23 -8.26
CA TYR A 271 -15.90 10.64 -6.94
C TYR A 271 -17.36 10.50 -6.54
N TYR A 272 -18.25 11.38 -7.00
CA TYR A 272 -19.66 11.40 -6.60
C TYR A 272 -20.58 10.61 -7.54
N LEU A 273 -20.05 10.03 -8.62
CA LEU A 273 -20.86 9.28 -9.59
C LEU A 273 -21.44 8.00 -8.97
N PRO A 274 -22.75 7.73 -9.12
CA PRO A 274 -23.42 6.59 -8.49
C PRO A 274 -23.19 5.25 -9.21
N CYS A 275 -22.14 5.12 -10.01
CA CYS A 275 -21.87 3.94 -10.83
C CYS A 275 -20.42 3.47 -10.78
N GLY A 276 -20.23 2.19 -11.13
CA GLY A 276 -18.92 1.55 -11.28
C GLY A 276 -18.03 1.67 -10.04
N VAL A 277 -16.72 1.75 -10.29
CA VAL A 277 -15.70 1.80 -9.24
C VAL A 277 -15.81 3.04 -8.34
N PHE A 278 -16.42 4.13 -8.81
CA PHE A 278 -16.62 5.34 -7.99
C PHE A 278 -17.65 5.10 -6.88
N LYS A 279 -18.76 4.43 -7.20
CA LYS A 279 -19.74 3.99 -6.18
C LYS A 279 -19.10 3.02 -5.20
N GLU A 280 -18.39 2.03 -5.73
CA GLU A 280 -17.70 1.00 -4.94
C GLU A 280 -16.71 1.63 -3.94
N LEU A 281 -15.89 2.58 -4.39
CA LEU A 281 -14.94 3.29 -3.52
C LEU A 281 -15.65 4.04 -2.38
N ARG A 282 -16.78 4.71 -2.66
CA ARG A 282 -17.57 5.39 -1.62
C ARG A 282 -18.22 4.42 -0.63
N GLN A 283 -18.64 3.25 -1.09
CA GLN A 283 -19.20 2.22 -0.22
C GLN A 283 -18.11 1.69 0.73
N VAL A 284 -16.94 1.34 0.18
CA VAL A 284 -15.78 0.92 0.99
C VAL A 284 -15.39 1.99 2.02
N GLU A 285 -15.31 3.26 1.61
CA GLU A 285 -15.04 4.38 2.55
C GLU A 285 -16.10 4.45 3.66
N GLY A 286 -17.37 4.41 3.30
CA GLY A 286 -18.50 4.53 4.23
C GLY A 286 -18.55 3.41 5.25
N ASP A 287 -18.38 2.16 4.82
CA ASP A 287 -18.48 0.98 5.67
C ASP A 287 -17.30 0.91 6.67
N ILE A 288 -16.07 1.17 6.21
CA ILE A 288 -14.90 1.27 7.09
C ILE A 288 -15.08 2.42 8.08
N THR A 289 -15.61 3.57 7.61
CA THR A 289 -15.86 4.73 8.47
C THR A 289 -16.86 4.41 9.57
N ALA A 290 -17.97 3.77 9.23
CA ALA A 290 -19.01 3.39 10.18
C ALA A 290 -18.46 2.42 11.25
N PHE A 291 -17.70 1.42 10.81
CA PHE A 291 -17.09 0.43 11.68
C PHE A 291 -16.13 1.08 12.71
N LEU A 292 -15.18 1.88 12.25
CA LEU A 292 -14.18 2.51 13.13
C LEU A 292 -14.80 3.55 14.06
N LYS A 293 -15.76 4.34 13.59
CA LYS A 293 -16.45 5.33 14.44
C LYS A 293 -17.26 4.66 15.54
N ARG A 294 -17.91 3.52 15.27
CA ARG A 294 -18.61 2.73 16.29
C ARG A 294 -17.65 2.26 17.38
N ILE A 295 -16.44 1.84 17.01
CA ILE A 295 -15.41 1.43 17.97
C ILE A 295 -14.93 2.63 18.80
N ILE A 296 -14.61 3.76 18.19
CA ILE A 296 -14.16 4.97 18.90
C ILE A 296 -15.25 5.46 19.87
N ALA A 297 -16.51 5.48 19.45
CA ALA A 297 -17.63 5.85 20.31
C ALA A 297 -17.72 4.96 21.56
N ARG A 298 -17.59 3.64 21.40
CA ARG A 298 -17.59 2.70 22.53
C ARG A 298 -16.43 2.94 23.50
N HIS A 299 -15.23 3.26 22.99
CA HIS A 299 -14.09 3.59 23.86
C HIS A 299 -14.35 4.88 24.64
N ARG A 300 -14.90 5.91 23.99
CA ARG A 300 -15.30 7.16 24.64
C ARG A 300 -16.32 6.95 25.76
N GLU A 301 -17.29 6.07 25.56
CA GLU A 301 -18.32 5.75 26.57
C GLU A 301 -17.77 4.95 27.76
N THR A 302 -16.71 4.18 27.56
CA THR A 302 -16.16 3.24 28.55
C THR A 302 -14.75 3.63 29.02
N LEU A 303 -14.34 4.87 28.74
CA LEU A 303 -12.99 5.35 29.04
C LEU A 303 -12.79 5.47 30.55
N ASP A 304 -11.78 4.77 31.05
CA ASP A 304 -11.23 4.96 32.39
C ASP A 304 -9.85 5.62 32.23
N PRO A 305 -9.72 6.94 32.51
CA PRO A 305 -8.45 7.66 32.32
C PRO A 305 -7.28 7.10 33.13
N GLU A 306 -7.56 6.46 34.27
CA GLU A 306 -6.53 5.88 35.15
C GLU A 306 -6.04 4.52 34.64
N ASN A 307 -6.82 3.86 33.77
CA ASN A 307 -6.52 2.53 33.24
C ASN A 307 -6.82 2.41 31.73
N PRO A 308 -6.06 3.13 30.88
CA PRO A 308 -6.25 3.07 29.44
C PRO A 308 -5.90 1.69 28.88
N ARG A 309 -6.84 1.09 28.14
CA ARG A 309 -6.76 -0.32 27.71
C ARG A 309 -5.87 -0.53 26.47
N ASP A 310 -5.86 0.45 25.57
CA ASP A 310 -5.28 0.34 24.24
C ASP A 310 -4.89 1.72 23.68
N PHE A 311 -4.50 1.76 22.41
CA PHE A 311 -4.11 3.00 21.75
C PHE A 311 -5.22 4.06 21.69
N ILE A 312 -6.50 3.68 21.49
CA ILE A 312 -7.61 4.64 21.43
C ILE A 312 -7.75 5.33 22.78
N ASP A 313 -7.80 4.57 23.87
CA ASP A 313 -7.92 5.14 25.21
C ASP A 313 -6.75 6.07 25.53
N MET A 314 -5.51 5.64 25.27
CA MET A 314 -4.31 6.46 25.46
C MET A 314 -4.37 7.78 24.68
N TYR A 315 -4.91 7.76 23.47
CA TYR A 315 -5.07 8.96 22.66
C TYR A 315 -6.18 9.87 23.21
N LEU A 316 -7.29 9.31 23.68
CA LEU A 316 -8.37 10.06 24.30
C LEU A 316 -7.94 10.72 25.62
N VAL A 317 -7.11 10.04 26.43
CA VAL A 317 -6.50 10.61 27.65
C VAL A 317 -5.56 11.77 27.28
N GLU A 318 -4.65 11.58 26.32
CA GLU A 318 -3.76 12.67 25.86
C GLU A 318 -4.56 13.88 25.34
N MET A 319 -5.69 13.65 24.68
CA MET A 319 -6.60 14.73 24.27
C MET A 319 -7.19 15.47 25.47
N GLN A 320 -7.62 14.77 26.52
CA GLN A 320 -8.16 15.37 27.73
C GLN A 320 -7.09 16.18 28.49
N ASP A 321 -5.88 15.64 28.62
CA ASP A 321 -4.76 16.29 29.28
C ASP A 321 -4.35 17.60 28.59
N GLN A 322 -4.27 17.60 27.25
CA GLN A 322 -3.95 18.81 26.49
C GLN A 322 -5.03 19.89 26.63
N GLN A 323 -6.30 19.49 26.69
CA GLN A 323 -7.42 20.41 26.93
C GLN A 323 -7.37 21.00 28.35
N ALA A 324 -7.12 20.17 29.37
CA ALA A 324 -7.00 20.59 30.76
C ALA A 324 -5.81 21.55 30.99
N ALA A 325 -4.69 21.32 30.29
CA ALA A 325 -3.52 22.20 30.30
C ALA A 325 -3.74 23.56 29.61
N GLY A 326 -4.93 23.83 29.08
CA GLY A 326 -5.24 25.07 28.35
C GLY A 326 -4.50 25.20 27.02
N THR A 327 -3.92 24.11 26.51
CA THR A 327 -3.16 24.12 25.27
C THR A 327 -4.14 24.18 24.09
N ARG A 328 -4.12 25.27 23.31
CA ARG A 328 -4.91 25.39 22.05
C ARG A 328 -4.32 24.56 20.90
N ASP A 329 -3.55 23.52 21.20
CA ASP A 329 -2.89 22.71 20.19
C ASP A 329 -3.93 21.77 19.54
N VAL A 330 -4.39 22.17 18.35
CA VAL A 330 -5.38 21.44 17.56
C VAL A 330 -4.81 20.16 16.93
N SER A 331 -3.57 19.78 17.26
CA SER A 331 -2.94 18.58 16.69
C SER A 331 -3.65 17.29 17.13
N PHE A 332 -4.21 17.23 18.34
CA PHE A 332 -4.95 16.06 18.84
C PHE A 332 -6.45 16.31 18.78
N SER A 333 -7.16 15.52 17.98
CA SER A 333 -8.61 15.52 17.88
C SER A 333 -9.12 14.11 17.58
N GLU A 334 -10.38 13.86 17.90
CA GLU A 334 -11.04 12.57 17.64
C GLU A 334 -11.12 12.31 16.13
N ASP A 335 -11.34 13.35 15.32
CA ASP A 335 -11.29 13.22 13.86
C ASP A 335 -9.90 12.81 13.37
N TYR A 336 -8.82 13.30 14.00
CA TYR A 336 -7.46 12.87 13.66
C TYR A 336 -7.19 11.43 14.14
N LEU A 337 -7.69 11.05 15.32
CA LEU A 337 -7.63 9.69 15.85
C LEU A 337 -8.26 8.69 14.88
N PHE A 338 -9.43 9.01 14.32
CA PHE A 338 -10.11 8.18 13.32
C PHE A 338 -9.18 7.80 12.15
N TYR A 339 -8.49 8.78 11.56
CA TYR A 339 -7.55 8.50 10.46
C TYR A 339 -6.30 7.75 10.93
N ILE A 340 -5.80 8.00 12.15
CA ILE A 340 -4.67 7.23 12.71
C ILE A 340 -5.05 5.76 12.87
N ILE A 341 -6.21 5.46 13.45
CA ILE A 341 -6.68 4.09 13.63
C ILE A 341 -6.86 3.39 12.28
N GLY A 342 -7.48 4.07 11.31
CA GLY A 342 -7.60 3.55 9.95
C GLY A 342 -6.24 3.24 9.32
N ASP A 343 -5.29 4.16 9.43
CA ASP A 343 -3.92 3.97 8.94
C ASP A 343 -3.23 2.77 9.60
N LEU A 344 -3.29 2.65 10.92
CA LEU A 344 -2.66 1.55 11.67
C LEU A 344 -3.27 0.20 11.29
N PHE A 345 -4.60 0.13 11.28
CA PHE A 345 -5.33 -1.10 11.05
C PHE A 345 -5.17 -1.62 9.62
N ILE A 346 -5.35 -0.74 8.61
CA ILE A 346 -5.20 -1.11 7.19
C ILE A 346 -3.74 -1.48 6.89
N ALA A 347 -2.78 -0.65 7.31
CA ALA A 347 -1.37 -0.87 7.00
C ALA A 347 -0.82 -2.14 7.68
N GLY A 348 -1.15 -2.37 8.95
CA GLY A 348 -0.71 -3.56 9.68
C GLY A 348 -1.31 -4.86 9.13
N THR A 349 -2.56 -4.80 8.68
CA THR A 349 -3.29 -5.95 8.14
C THR A 349 -2.83 -6.35 6.75
N ASP A 350 -2.99 -5.46 5.77
CA ASP A 350 -2.91 -5.85 4.35
C ASP A 350 -1.46 -6.17 3.94
N THR A 351 -0.50 -5.37 4.41
CA THR A 351 0.91 -5.54 4.01
C THR A 351 1.53 -6.82 4.58
N THR A 352 1.28 -7.12 5.85
CA THR A 352 1.79 -8.34 6.51
C THR A 352 1.12 -9.58 5.94
N THR A 353 -0.22 -9.56 5.77
CA THR A 353 -0.98 -10.66 5.17
C THR A 353 -0.46 -11.02 3.78
N ASN A 354 -0.34 -10.03 2.89
CA ASN A 354 0.14 -10.26 1.54
C ASN A 354 1.58 -10.80 1.50
N THR A 355 2.44 -10.33 2.40
CA THR A 355 3.82 -10.83 2.48
C THR A 355 3.87 -12.29 2.96
N ILE A 356 3.06 -12.69 3.95
CA ILE A 356 3.00 -14.09 4.41
C ILE A 356 2.44 -14.99 3.30
N LEU A 357 1.38 -14.56 2.61
CA LEU A 357 0.83 -15.29 1.47
C LEU A 357 1.89 -15.48 0.38
N TRP A 358 2.64 -14.43 0.03
CA TRP A 358 3.78 -14.57 -0.88
C TRP A 358 4.81 -15.58 -0.35
N CYS A 359 5.20 -15.52 0.93
CA CYS A 359 6.15 -16.48 1.49
C CYS A 359 5.67 -17.93 1.30
N LEU A 360 4.41 -18.23 1.63
CA LEU A 360 3.86 -19.57 1.49
C LEU A 360 3.71 -20.00 0.02
N LEU A 361 3.38 -19.08 -0.87
CA LEU A 361 3.37 -19.34 -2.31
C LEU A 361 4.76 -19.71 -2.84
N TYR A 362 5.80 -18.96 -2.45
CA TYR A 362 7.18 -19.29 -2.82
C TYR A 362 7.62 -20.64 -2.24
N MET A 363 7.17 -21.01 -1.05
CA MET A 363 7.48 -22.34 -0.50
C MET A 363 6.83 -23.48 -1.30
N CYS A 364 5.63 -23.25 -1.87
CA CYS A 364 5.00 -24.21 -2.79
C CYS A 364 5.73 -24.31 -4.14
N LEU A 365 6.28 -23.20 -4.63
CA LEU A 365 6.99 -23.12 -5.92
C LEU A 365 8.41 -23.69 -5.84
N TYR A 366 9.07 -23.56 -4.69
CA TYR A 366 10.45 -23.96 -4.45
C TYR A 366 10.53 -24.97 -3.29
N PRO A 367 10.07 -26.22 -3.49
CA PRO A 367 9.98 -27.23 -2.43
C PRO A 367 11.34 -27.54 -1.79
N ASP A 368 12.42 -27.46 -2.54
CA ASP A 368 13.81 -27.60 -2.12
C ASP A 368 14.26 -26.47 -1.17
N VAL A 369 13.81 -25.23 -1.41
CA VAL A 369 14.00 -24.13 -0.45
C VAL A 369 13.18 -24.37 0.82
N GLN A 370 11.92 -24.82 0.67
CA GLN A 370 11.07 -25.17 1.80
C GLN A 370 11.71 -26.26 2.66
N GLU A 371 12.23 -27.34 2.07
CA GLU A 371 12.91 -28.42 2.77
C GLU A 371 14.16 -27.92 3.51
N ARG A 372 14.93 -26.99 2.93
CA ARG A 372 16.11 -26.42 3.58
C ARG A 372 15.75 -25.53 4.78
N VAL A 373 14.68 -24.72 4.68
CA VAL A 373 14.12 -23.98 5.83
C VAL A 373 13.67 -24.95 6.92
N GLN A 374 12.94 -25.99 6.55
CA GLN A 374 12.47 -27.02 7.46
C GLN A 374 13.62 -27.72 8.19
N LYS A 375 14.69 -28.11 7.49
CA LYS A 375 15.89 -28.72 8.08
C LYS A 375 16.59 -27.78 9.08
N GLU A 376 16.68 -26.49 8.77
CA GLU A 376 17.26 -25.50 9.68
C GLU A 376 16.43 -25.38 10.97
N ILE A 377 15.10 -25.26 10.84
CA ILE A 377 14.17 -25.23 11.98
C ILE A 377 14.28 -26.50 12.82
N ASP A 378 14.32 -27.67 12.17
CA ASP A 378 14.38 -28.96 12.83
C ASP A 378 15.68 -29.13 13.63
N ALA A 379 16.81 -28.63 13.11
CA ALA A 379 18.10 -28.68 13.76
C ALA A 379 18.18 -27.78 15.01
N VAL A 380 17.54 -26.61 14.99
CA VAL A 380 17.60 -25.62 16.09
C VAL A 380 16.56 -25.90 17.16
N VAL A 381 15.30 -26.10 16.77
CA VAL A 381 14.16 -26.23 17.70
C VAL A 381 13.52 -27.62 17.63
N GLY A 382 13.52 -28.24 16.44
CA GLY A 382 12.82 -29.50 16.22
C GLY A 382 11.31 -29.34 16.37
N PHE A 383 10.66 -30.36 16.93
CA PHE A 383 9.22 -30.38 17.25
C PHE A 383 8.94 -30.24 18.75
N LYS A 384 9.94 -29.87 19.56
CA LYS A 384 9.85 -29.86 21.02
C LYS A 384 8.96 -28.73 21.56
N ARG A 385 8.97 -27.59 20.85
CA ARG A 385 8.21 -26.38 21.19
C ARG A 385 7.94 -25.53 19.94
N THR A 386 6.99 -24.62 20.07
CA THR A 386 6.75 -23.51 19.15
C THR A 386 7.99 -22.61 19.06
N LEU A 387 8.25 -22.05 17.88
CA LEU A 387 9.33 -21.07 17.69
C LEU A 387 8.98 -19.74 18.36
N SER A 388 9.99 -19.14 18.99
CA SER A 388 9.94 -17.84 19.64
C SER A 388 10.74 -16.81 18.85
N LEU A 389 10.48 -15.52 19.04
CA LEU A 389 11.26 -14.47 18.38
C LEU A 389 12.75 -14.51 18.79
N THR A 390 13.05 -15.09 19.95
CA THR A 390 14.43 -15.32 20.43
C THR A 390 15.23 -16.27 19.53
N ASP A 391 14.57 -17.14 18.77
CA ASP A 391 15.19 -18.08 17.83
C ASP A 391 15.61 -17.40 16.51
N ARG A 392 15.18 -16.16 16.25
CA ARG A 392 15.43 -15.48 14.97
C ARG A 392 16.92 -15.33 14.64
N GLY A 393 17.76 -15.14 15.66
CA GLY A 393 19.20 -15.00 15.49
C GLY A 393 19.91 -16.30 15.10
N THR A 394 19.27 -17.45 15.24
CA THR A 394 19.85 -18.78 14.98
C THR A 394 19.29 -19.45 13.73
N LEU A 395 18.45 -18.76 12.96
CA LEU A 395 17.82 -19.25 11.71
C LEU A 395 18.18 -18.36 10.50
N PRO A 396 19.47 -18.21 10.16
CA PRO A 396 19.91 -17.30 9.10
C PRO A 396 19.33 -17.63 7.72
N TYR A 397 19.22 -18.91 7.33
CA TYR A 397 18.67 -19.29 6.03
C TYR A 397 17.16 -19.00 5.94
N THR A 398 16.43 -19.23 7.03
CA THR A 398 15.02 -18.89 7.14
C THR A 398 14.79 -17.40 7.02
N GLU A 399 15.57 -16.58 7.73
CA GLU A 399 15.51 -15.12 7.63
C GLU A 399 15.87 -14.62 6.23
N ALA A 400 16.93 -15.18 5.63
CA ALA A 400 17.33 -14.91 4.24
C ALA A 400 16.22 -15.23 3.24
N THR A 401 15.47 -16.32 3.46
CA THR A 401 14.33 -16.72 2.64
C THR A 401 13.19 -15.70 2.72
N ILE A 402 12.83 -15.25 3.93
CA ILE A 402 11.81 -14.20 4.11
C ILE A 402 12.25 -12.90 3.41
N MET A 403 13.52 -12.51 3.59
CA MET A 403 14.07 -11.31 2.95
C MET A 403 14.04 -11.41 1.42
N GLU A 404 14.36 -12.57 0.85
CA GLU A 404 14.31 -12.76 -0.60
C GLU A 404 12.89 -12.69 -1.16
N VAL A 405 11.90 -13.26 -0.45
CA VAL A 405 10.49 -13.09 -0.84
C VAL A 405 10.09 -11.62 -0.79
N GLN A 406 10.48 -10.88 0.25
CA GLN A 406 10.20 -9.44 0.35
C GLN A 406 10.85 -8.63 -0.77
N ARG A 407 12.08 -8.97 -1.18
CA ARG A 407 12.78 -8.34 -2.32
C ARG A 407 12.05 -8.62 -3.63
N MET A 408 11.69 -9.88 -3.87
CA MET A 408 11.04 -10.30 -5.10
C MET A 408 9.64 -9.71 -5.26
N THR A 409 8.89 -9.60 -4.17
CA THR A 409 7.47 -9.23 -4.24
C THR A 409 7.25 -7.76 -3.96
N ALA A 410 8.12 -7.13 -3.16
CA ALA A 410 8.06 -5.73 -2.76
C ALA A 410 6.61 -5.28 -2.51
N VAL A 411 6.02 -5.71 -1.39
CA VAL A 411 4.57 -5.59 -1.11
C VAL A 411 3.98 -4.19 -1.35
N VAL A 412 4.75 -3.11 -1.23
CA VAL A 412 4.40 -1.76 -1.70
C VAL A 412 5.39 -1.33 -2.79
N PRO A 413 5.20 -1.77 -4.06
CA PRO A 413 6.26 -1.72 -5.08
C PRO A 413 6.63 -0.30 -5.52
N LEU A 414 5.71 0.67 -5.39
CA LEU A 414 5.92 2.07 -5.76
C LEU A 414 6.03 3.02 -4.56
N ALA A 415 6.31 2.45 -3.36
CA ALA A 415 6.20 3.15 -2.09
C ALA A 415 4.85 3.89 -1.93
N ILE A 416 4.73 4.69 -0.87
CA ILE A 416 3.64 5.68 -0.77
C ILE A 416 4.11 6.98 -1.43
N PRO A 417 3.31 7.60 -2.33
CA PRO A 417 3.70 8.83 -3.01
C PRO A 417 4.21 9.93 -2.07
N HIS A 418 5.30 10.57 -2.46
CA HIS A 418 5.90 11.72 -1.82
C HIS A 418 5.59 13.00 -2.59
N MET A 419 5.94 14.16 -2.04
CA MET A 419 5.82 15.45 -2.71
C MET A 419 7.04 16.31 -2.38
N ALA A 420 7.55 17.04 -3.37
CA ALA A 420 8.56 18.07 -3.16
C ALA A 420 7.94 19.26 -2.40
N SER A 421 8.40 19.51 -1.18
CA SER A 421 7.91 20.60 -0.31
C SER A 421 8.32 22.00 -0.81
N GLU A 422 9.39 22.07 -1.59
CA GLU A 422 9.93 23.26 -2.22
C GLU A 422 10.51 22.94 -3.61
N THR A 423 10.77 23.99 -4.40
CA THR A 423 11.45 23.85 -5.68
C THR A 423 12.93 23.61 -5.44
N THR A 424 13.48 22.54 -6.00
CA THR A 424 14.90 22.19 -5.83
C THR A 424 15.55 21.78 -7.15
N VAL A 425 16.89 21.73 -7.18
CA VAL A 425 17.65 21.08 -8.24
C VAL A 425 18.12 19.72 -7.70
N PHE A 426 17.63 18.65 -8.30
CA PHE A 426 17.98 17.28 -7.91
C PHE A 426 18.63 16.56 -9.09
N ARG A 427 19.89 16.16 -8.92
CA ARG A 427 20.70 15.45 -9.93
C ARG A 427 20.66 16.11 -11.32
N GLY A 428 20.78 17.43 -11.33
CA GLY A 428 20.81 18.23 -12.56
C GLY A 428 19.44 18.59 -13.13
N TYR A 429 18.34 18.13 -12.53
CA TYR A 429 16.98 18.48 -12.95
C TYR A 429 16.31 19.45 -11.98
N THR A 430 15.50 20.37 -12.51
CA THR A 430 14.62 21.22 -11.71
C THR A 430 13.38 20.42 -11.31
N ILE A 431 13.13 20.29 -10.00
CA ILE A 431 11.92 19.68 -9.44
C ILE A 431 11.10 20.79 -8.78
N PRO A 432 10.01 21.27 -9.41
CA PRO A 432 9.16 22.31 -8.83
C PRO A 432 8.47 21.85 -7.53
N LYS A 433 8.22 22.79 -6.62
CA LYS A 433 7.36 22.59 -5.46
C LYS A 433 6.01 21.98 -5.86
N GLY A 434 5.51 21.04 -5.08
CA GLY A 434 4.23 20.37 -5.33
C GLY A 434 4.31 19.24 -6.35
N THR A 435 5.51 18.93 -6.89
CA THR A 435 5.72 17.77 -7.74
C THR A 435 5.53 16.49 -6.94
N VAL A 436 4.71 15.55 -7.44
CA VAL A 436 4.55 14.22 -6.84
C VAL A 436 5.80 13.41 -7.14
N ILE A 437 6.35 12.73 -6.15
CA ILE A 437 7.53 11.89 -6.28
C ILE A 437 7.13 10.44 -5.99
N ILE A 438 7.45 9.53 -6.90
CA ILE A 438 7.18 8.09 -6.77
C ILE A 438 8.51 7.34 -6.70
N PRO A 439 8.95 6.93 -5.51
CA PRO A 439 10.07 6.00 -5.36
C PRO A 439 9.67 4.60 -5.85
N ASN A 440 10.30 4.11 -6.91
CA ASN A 440 10.03 2.79 -7.45
C ASN A 440 10.86 1.72 -6.72
N LEU A 441 10.35 1.22 -5.58
CA LEU A 441 11.02 0.17 -4.80
C LEU A 441 11.15 -1.14 -5.57
N TRP A 442 10.21 -1.45 -6.47
CA TRP A 442 10.31 -2.58 -7.39
C TRP A 442 11.57 -2.51 -8.24
N SER A 443 11.91 -1.32 -8.76
CA SER A 443 13.17 -1.12 -9.49
C SER A 443 14.40 -1.23 -8.58
N VAL A 444 14.35 -0.72 -7.35
CA VAL A 444 15.47 -0.82 -6.39
C VAL A 444 15.81 -2.27 -6.07
N HIS A 445 14.79 -3.09 -5.89
CA HIS A 445 14.95 -4.51 -5.59
C HIS A 445 15.28 -5.37 -6.81
N ARG A 446 15.22 -4.82 -8.03
CA ARG A 446 15.57 -5.50 -9.27
C ARG A 446 16.68 -4.81 -10.06
N ASP A 447 17.42 -3.92 -9.41
CA ASP A 447 18.50 -3.18 -10.04
C ASP A 447 19.71 -4.10 -10.25
N PRO A 448 20.08 -4.44 -11.50
CA PRO A 448 21.18 -5.37 -11.78
C PRO A 448 22.56 -4.79 -11.39
N THR A 449 22.65 -3.50 -11.07
CA THR A 449 23.89 -2.88 -10.59
C THR A 449 24.19 -3.21 -9.13
N VAL A 450 23.19 -3.62 -8.35
CA VAL A 450 23.32 -3.94 -6.92
C VAL A 450 22.80 -5.33 -6.54
N TRP A 451 22.06 -5.99 -7.44
CA TRP A 451 21.56 -7.36 -7.28
C TRP A 451 22.03 -8.25 -8.43
N GLU A 452 22.81 -9.28 -8.12
CA GLU A 452 23.17 -10.32 -9.09
C GLU A 452 21.95 -11.18 -9.43
N ASN A 453 21.68 -11.41 -10.73
CA ASN A 453 20.51 -12.13 -11.24
C ASN A 453 19.23 -11.71 -10.51
N PRO A 454 18.78 -10.44 -10.68
CA PRO A 454 17.75 -9.83 -9.85
C PRO A 454 16.38 -10.50 -9.97
N ASP A 455 16.09 -11.20 -11.04
CA ASP A 455 14.80 -11.87 -11.26
C ASP A 455 14.79 -13.32 -10.75
N ASP A 456 15.94 -13.87 -10.33
CA ASP A 456 16.02 -15.21 -9.77
C ASP A 456 15.71 -15.19 -8.27
N PHE A 457 14.87 -16.13 -7.84
CA PHE A 457 14.62 -16.37 -6.41
C PHE A 457 15.78 -17.15 -5.81
N ASN A 458 16.62 -16.48 -5.02
CA ASN A 458 17.79 -17.10 -4.39
C ASN A 458 18.00 -16.56 -2.97
N PRO A 459 17.58 -17.30 -1.92
CA PRO A 459 17.83 -16.92 -0.52
C PRO A 459 19.31 -16.75 -0.17
N ASP A 460 20.22 -17.53 -0.80
CA ASP A 460 21.66 -17.50 -0.46
C ASP A 460 22.31 -16.13 -0.73
N ARG A 461 21.67 -15.25 -1.52
CA ARG A 461 22.16 -13.87 -1.72
C ARG A 461 22.21 -13.03 -0.45
N PHE A 462 21.47 -13.44 0.59
CA PHE A 462 21.45 -12.82 1.91
C PHE A 462 22.34 -13.57 2.90
N LEU A 463 23.22 -14.45 2.47
CA LEU A 463 24.15 -15.19 3.32
C LEU A 463 25.60 -14.93 2.91
N ASP A 464 26.48 -14.88 3.90
CA ASP A 464 27.93 -14.87 3.67
C ASP A 464 28.47 -16.29 3.46
N ASP A 465 29.76 -16.41 3.12
CA ASP A 465 30.43 -17.70 2.90
C ASP A 465 30.40 -18.63 4.14
N LYS A 466 30.08 -18.09 5.32
CA LYS A 466 29.97 -18.83 6.59
C LYS A 466 28.51 -19.16 6.95
N GLY A 467 27.55 -18.77 6.11
CA GLY A 467 26.12 -18.96 6.36
C GLY A 467 25.50 -17.96 7.33
N ASN A 468 26.19 -16.85 7.67
CA ASN A 468 25.59 -15.78 8.47
C ASN A 468 24.77 -14.83 7.59
N LEU A 469 23.74 -14.23 8.18
CA LEU A 469 22.87 -13.29 7.50
C LEU A 469 23.60 -11.99 7.11
N LEU A 470 23.64 -11.69 5.81
CA LEU A 470 24.11 -10.44 5.23
C LEU A 470 23.01 -9.39 5.18
N ARG A 471 23.27 -8.23 5.79
CA ARG A 471 22.40 -7.06 5.67
C ARG A 471 22.88 -6.16 4.54
N ARG A 472 22.07 -6.04 3.48
CA ARG A 472 22.35 -5.19 2.33
C ARG A 472 21.64 -3.84 2.48
N GLU A 473 22.36 -2.73 2.31
CA GLU A 473 21.77 -1.38 2.43
C GLU A 473 20.71 -1.09 1.34
N CYS A 474 20.82 -1.76 0.18
CA CYS A 474 19.85 -1.68 -0.91
C CYS A 474 18.56 -2.47 -0.66
N PHE A 475 18.50 -3.27 0.41
CA PHE A 475 17.30 -4.00 0.81
C PHE A 475 16.37 -3.12 1.66
N ILE A 476 15.48 -2.39 0.98
CA ILE A 476 14.58 -1.40 1.62
C ILE A 476 13.07 -1.68 1.46
N PRO A 477 12.55 -2.88 1.81
CA PRO A 477 11.12 -3.22 1.64
C PRO A 477 10.18 -2.35 2.49
N PHE A 478 10.70 -1.70 3.53
CA PHE A 478 9.95 -0.80 4.42
C PHE A 478 10.15 0.69 4.08
N GLY A 479 10.79 0.99 2.94
CA GLY A 479 11.23 2.33 2.59
C GLY A 479 12.39 2.82 3.45
N ILE A 480 12.73 4.11 3.35
CA ILE A 480 13.86 4.75 4.03
C ILE A 480 13.55 6.22 4.36
N GLY A 481 14.43 6.86 5.11
CA GLY A 481 14.33 8.27 5.45
C GLY A 481 13.25 8.57 6.50
N ARG A 482 12.78 9.82 6.55
CA ARG A 482 11.83 10.26 7.60
C ARG A 482 10.49 9.53 7.56
N ARG A 483 10.10 8.99 6.40
CA ARG A 483 8.85 8.26 6.17
C ARG A 483 9.01 6.74 6.20
N VAL A 484 10.14 6.22 6.70
CA VAL A 484 10.33 4.77 6.92
C VAL A 484 9.14 4.15 7.65
N CYS A 485 8.78 2.91 7.32
CA CYS A 485 7.62 2.24 7.89
C CYS A 485 7.64 2.30 9.43
N MET A 486 6.56 2.79 10.03
CA MET A 486 6.44 2.83 11.48
C MET A 486 6.28 1.43 12.09
N GLY A 487 5.72 0.49 11.32
CA GLY A 487 5.44 -0.88 11.74
C GLY A 487 6.50 -1.91 11.37
N GLU A 488 7.69 -1.50 10.90
CA GLU A 488 8.75 -2.41 10.45
C GLU A 488 9.07 -3.51 11.47
N GLN A 489 9.23 -3.14 12.75
CA GLN A 489 9.60 -4.09 13.80
C GLN A 489 8.48 -5.08 14.13
N LEU A 490 7.22 -4.62 14.10
CA LEU A 490 6.06 -5.49 14.29
C LEU A 490 5.94 -6.46 13.10
N ALA A 491 5.99 -5.95 11.87
CA ALA A 491 5.91 -6.75 10.66
C ALA A 491 7.00 -7.83 10.64
N LYS A 492 8.27 -7.49 10.91
CA LYS A 492 9.35 -8.48 10.99
C LYS A 492 9.09 -9.59 12.01
N MET A 493 8.49 -9.25 13.16
CA MET A 493 8.13 -10.21 14.19
C MET A 493 6.99 -11.13 13.76
N GLU A 494 5.92 -10.57 13.20
CA GLU A 494 4.79 -11.35 12.67
C GLU A 494 5.21 -12.25 11.51
N LEU A 495 5.96 -11.73 10.55
CA LEU A 495 6.48 -12.49 9.41
C LEU A 495 7.30 -13.68 9.89
N PHE A 496 8.26 -13.45 10.79
CA PHE A 496 9.10 -14.51 11.32
C PHE A 496 8.27 -15.56 12.09
N LEU A 497 7.48 -15.14 13.08
CA LEU A 497 6.74 -16.06 13.94
C LEU A 497 5.69 -16.86 13.17
N ILE A 498 4.90 -16.22 12.30
CA ILE A 498 3.85 -16.90 11.54
C ILE A 498 4.49 -17.82 10.50
N PHE A 499 5.45 -17.34 9.70
CA PHE A 499 6.09 -18.16 8.67
C PHE A 499 6.78 -19.39 9.27
N THR A 500 7.70 -19.19 10.22
CA THR A 500 8.50 -20.28 10.77
C THR A 500 7.65 -21.34 11.46
N ASN A 501 6.64 -20.94 12.23
CA ASN A 501 5.79 -21.91 12.92
C ASN A 501 4.81 -22.63 11.99
N LEU A 502 4.40 -22.03 10.88
CA LEU A 502 3.63 -22.73 9.85
C LEU A 502 4.51 -23.74 9.11
N ILE A 503 5.72 -23.35 8.72
CA ILE A 503 6.67 -24.26 8.05
C ILE A 503 7.14 -25.36 8.99
N GLN A 504 7.29 -25.09 10.30
CA GLN A 504 7.54 -26.11 11.31
C GLN A 504 6.41 -27.15 11.34
N ALA A 505 5.15 -26.71 11.31
CA ALA A 505 3.98 -27.58 11.47
C ALA A 505 3.57 -28.30 10.18
N PHE A 506 3.85 -27.74 9.00
CA PHE A 506 3.31 -28.21 7.74
C PHE A 506 4.32 -28.18 6.59
N SER A 507 4.15 -29.12 5.66
CA SER A 507 4.67 -28.99 4.30
C SER A 507 3.56 -28.51 3.37
N PHE A 508 3.80 -27.40 2.69
CA PHE A 508 2.86 -26.76 1.77
C PHE A 508 3.15 -27.20 0.33
N LYS A 509 2.10 -27.56 -0.40
CA LYS A 509 2.14 -27.89 -1.83
C LYS A 509 0.91 -27.37 -2.54
N PHE A 510 0.97 -27.26 -3.86
CA PHE A 510 -0.25 -27.08 -4.65
C PHE A 510 -1.09 -28.36 -4.61
N PRO A 511 -2.43 -28.24 -4.62
CA PRO A 511 -3.31 -29.39 -4.77
C PRO A 511 -3.03 -30.13 -6.08
N GLU A 512 -3.24 -31.44 -6.10
CA GLU A 512 -2.98 -32.24 -7.30
C GLU A 512 -3.82 -31.75 -8.48
N GLY A 513 -3.21 -31.69 -9.67
CA GLY A 513 -3.86 -31.21 -10.89
C GLY A 513 -4.10 -29.69 -10.97
N HIS A 514 -3.69 -28.91 -9.96
CA HIS A 514 -3.82 -27.44 -9.98
C HIS A 514 -2.50 -26.78 -10.36
N PRO A 515 -2.43 -25.99 -11.44
CA PRO A 515 -1.21 -25.28 -11.80
C PRO A 515 -0.92 -24.15 -10.79
N PRO A 516 0.36 -23.73 -10.66
CA PRO A 516 0.70 -22.55 -9.88
C PRO A 516 -0.04 -21.29 -10.39
N PRO A 517 -0.40 -20.35 -9.50
CA PRO A 517 -1.03 -19.11 -9.90
C PRO A 517 -0.08 -18.22 -10.71
N PRO A 518 -0.60 -17.28 -11.52
CA PRO A 518 0.22 -16.28 -12.16
C PRO A 518 1.03 -15.45 -11.15
N MET A 519 2.34 -15.28 -11.41
CA MET A 519 3.27 -14.58 -10.51
C MET A 519 3.27 -13.06 -10.66
N HIS A 520 2.44 -12.51 -11.55
CA HIS A 520 2.35 -11.07 -11.74
C HIS A 520 1.69 -10.37 -10.51
N GLY A 521 0.87 -11.09 -9.75
CA GLY A 521 0.16 -10.54 -8.60
C GLY A 521 -0.96 -9.56 -8.98
N ARG A 522 -1.83 -9.26 -8.01
CA ARG A 522 -2.90 -8.27 -8.12
C ARG A 522 -2.38 -6.93 -7.63
N PHE A 523 -2.01 -6.07 -8.58
CA PHE A 523 -1.52 -4.73 -8.27
C PHE A 523 -2.63 -3.83 -7.71
N GLY A 524 -2.30 -3.12 -6.64
CA GLY A 524 -3.03 -2.04 -6.00
C GLY A 524 -2.04 -1.08 -5.37
N LEU A 525 -2.42 -0.42 -4.27
CA LEU A 525 -1.42 0.26 -3.43
C LEU A 525 -0.41 -0.74 -2.87
N THR A 526 -0.89 -1.96 -2.60
CA THR A 526 -0.08 -3.14 -2.26
C THR A 526 -0.10 -4.15 -3.41
N LEU A 527 0.85 -5.09 -3.43
CA LEU A 527 0.91 -6.21 -4.37
C LEU A 527 0.52 -7.50 -3.66
N ALA A 528 -0.74 -7.92 -3.84
CA ALA A 528 -1.22 -9.21 -3.35
C ALA A 528 -0.89 -10.34 -4.35
N PRO A 529 -0.71 -11.59 -3.92
CA PRO A 529 -0.67 -12.71 -4.86
C PRO A 529 -2.03 -12.87 -5.59
N CYS A 530 -1.98 -13.48 -6.76
CA CYS A 530 -3.18 -14.00 -7.40
C CYS A 530 -3.79 -15.09 -6.52
N PRO A 531 -5.13 -15.23 -6.43
CA PRO A 531 -5.75 -16.25 -5.59
C PRO A 531 -5.20 -17.65 -5.91
N TYR A 532 -4.90 -18.41 -4.87
CA TYR A 532 -4.39 -19.77 -4.96
C TYR A 532 -4.84 -20.57 -3.75
N THR A 533 -4.95 -21.88 -3.93
CA THR A 533 -5.22 -22.83 -2.85
C THR A 533 -3.97 -23.69 -2.62
N VAL A 534 -3.84 -24.21 -1.40
CA VAL A 534 -2.75 -25.11 -1.01
C VAL A 534 -3.30 -26.38 -0.39
N SER A 535 -2.55 -27.47 -0.52
CA SER A 535 -2.71 -28.64 0.33
C SER A 535 -1.57 -28.68 1.34
N VAL A 536 -1.86 -29.14 2.55
CA VAL A 536 -0.86 -29.26 3.60
C VAL A 536 -0.70 -30.69 4.10
N ALA A 537 0.53 -31.05 4.44
CA ALA A 537 0.84 -32.28 5.17
C ALA A 537 1.44 -31.91 6.52
N ALA A 538 0.85 -32.40 7.61
CA ALA A 538 1.37 -32.17 8.96
C ALA A 538 2.77 -32.79 9.13
N ARG A 539 3.65 -32.04 9.81
CA ARG A 539 5.02 -32.43 10.18
C ARG A 539 5.08 -32.65 11.70
N GLY A 540 5.68 -33.75 12.14
CA GLY A 540 5.87 -34.06 13.56
C GLY A 540 4.66 -34.70 14.25
N SER A 541 4.92 -35.76 15.05
CA SER A 541 3.97 -36.62 15.80
C SER A 541 2.67 -36.99 15.08
N GLY A 542 2.77 -37.85 14.05
CA GLY A 542 1.58 -38.46 13.43
C GLY A 542 1.80 -39.38 12.21
N GLN A 543 2.99 -39.39 11.59
CA GLN A 543 3.22 -40.14 10.34
C GLN A 543 3.56 -41.63 10.48
N ASN A 544 3.12 -42.32 11.55
CA ASN A 544 3.33 -43.77 11.71
C ASN A 544 2.07 -44.66 11.55
N HIS A 545 0.92 -44.15 11.09
CA HIS A 545 -0.29 -44.98 10.94
C HIS A 545 -1.11 -44.76 9.65
N PHE A 546 -0.46 -44.60 8.49
CA PHE A 546 -1.12 -44.82 7.21
C PHE A 546 -0.25 -45.68 6.30
N ASN A 547 -0.12 -46.95 6.66
CA ASN A 547 0.11 -48.08 5.74
C ASN A 547 -0.06 -49.38 6.53
N LYS A 548 -1.30 -49.87 6.55
CA LYS A 548 -1.62 -51.31 6.57
C LYS A 548 -2.74 -51.55 5.59
#